data_AF-A0A067D1B1-F1
#
_entry.id   AF-A0A067D1B1-F1
#
_cell.length_a   1.000
_cell.length_b   1.000
_cell.length_c   1.000
_cell.angle_alpha   90.00
_cell.angle_beta   90.00
_cell.angle_gamma   90.00
#
_symmetry.space_group_name_H-M   'P 1'
#
loop_
_entity.id
_entity.type
_entity.pdbx_description
1 polymer ?
#
loop_
_entity_poly.entity_id
_entity_poly.type
_entity_poly.pdbx_seq_one_letter_code
_entity_poly.pdbx_strand_id
1 'polypeptide(L)'
;MKSWMILLFAKMFHQQGIDGSRVEKVLEAVHIAANKNTVPGDVSAMVPGGIRMGTPALTSRGFVEEDFAKVAYFFDAAVKLTVKIKSETQGTKLKDFVATTQSANFQSEIAKRCHDVEEYAKQFPTIGFEKETMKYKS
;
A
#
# COMPACT_ATOMS: atom_id res chain seq x y z
N MET A 1 26.79 9.54 13.40
CA MET A 1 25.94 8.46 12.86
C MET A 1 24.49 8.78 13.16
N LYS A 2 23.74 9.29 12.17
CA LYS A 2 22.31 9.59 12.34
C LYS A 2 21.54 8.27 12.28
N SER A 3 21.32 7.68 13.45
CA SER A 3 20.33 6.62 13.65
C SER A 3 18.93 7.22 13.58
N TRP A 4 18.48 7.51 12.36
CA TRP A 4 17.09 7.81 12.04
C TRP A 4 16.85 6.90 10.83
N MET A 5 15.95 5.92 10.86
CA MET A 5 14.55 6.18 10.55
C MET A 5 13.82 4.83 10.62
N ILE A 6 13.25 4.48 11.77
CA ILE A 6 12.04 3.64 11.80
C ILE A 6 10.91 4.65 11.66
N LEU A 7 10.54 5.01 10.44
CA LEU A 7 9.35 5.84 10.23
C LEU A 7 8.12 4.94 10.42
N LEU A 8 7.69 4.77 11.67
CA LEU A 8 6.51 4.01 12.06
C LEU A 8 5.27 4.92 11.88
N PHE A 9 4.83 5.14 10.64
CA PHE A 9 3.56 5.86 10.43
C PHE A 9 2.40 4.88 10.56
N ALA A 10 1.64 5.01 11.65
CA ALA A 10 0.30 4.46 11.76
C ALA A 10 -0.70 5.51 11.23
N LYS A 11 -1.20 5.34 10.00
CA LYS A 11 -2.24 6.22 9.47
C LYS A 11 -3.60 5.73 9.95
N MET A 12 -4.33 6.59 10.65
CA MET A 12 -5.72 6.34 11.07
C MET A 12 -6.69 6.73 9.94
N PHE A 13 -7.72 5.91 9.73
CA PHE A 13 -8.69 6.10 8.65
C PHE A 13 -10.11 6.42 9.11
N HIS A 14 -10.36 6.57 10.42
CA HIS A 14 -11.71 6.81 10.97
C HIS A 14 -12.43 7.99 10.30
N GLN A 15 -11.71 9.08 9.99
CA GLN A 15 -12.28 10.26 9.32
C GLN A 15 -12.67 10.02 7.85
N GLN A 16 -12.04 9.05 7.20
CA GLN A 16 -12.28 8.70 5.79
C GLN A 16 -13.33 7.60 5.66
N GLY A 17 -13.86 7.11 6.78
CA GLY A 17 -14.86 6.06 6.81
C GLY A 17 -14.39 4.74 6.21
N ILE A 18 -13.08 4.48 6.12
CA ILE A 18 -12.48 3.21 5.67
C ILE A 18 -11.68 2.59 6.82
N ASP A 19 -11.38 1.28 6.72
CA ASP A 19 -10.58 0.54 7.69
C ASP A 19 -9.26 0.05 7.08
N GLY A 20 -8.32 -0.32 7.94
CA GLY A 20 -6.99 -0.78 7.54
C GLY A 20 -7.04 -2.07 6.71
N SER A 21 -8.02 -2.95 6.92
CA SER A 21 -8.12 -4.19 6.13
C SER A 21 -8.45 -3.93 4.66
N ARG A 22 -9.35 -2.98 4.39
CA ARG A 22 -9.68 -2.57 3.01
C ARG A 22 -8.50 -1.86 2.33
N VAL A 23 -7.83 -0.96 3.06
CA VAL A 23 -6.65 -0.26 2.53
C VAL A 23 -5.52 -1.24 2.24
N GLU A 24 -5.24 -2.18 3.13
CA GLU A 24 -4.23 -3.23 2.92
C GLU A 24 -4.49 -4.01 1.62
N LYS A 25 -5.74 -4.40 1.36
CA LYS A 25 -6.09 -5.16 0.17
C LYS A 25 -5.83 -4.39 -1.13
N VAL A 26 -6.10 -3.09 -1.14
CA VAL A 26 -5.80 -2.24 -2.30
C VAL A 26 -4.30 -2.02 -2.45
N LEU A 27 -3.58 -1.80 -1.35
CA LEU A 27 -2.11 -1.67 -1.35
C LEU A 27 -1.42 -2.93 -1.89
N GLU A 28 -1.88 -4.12 -1.44
CA GLU A 28 -1.42 -5.41 -1.93
C GLU A 28 -1.64 -5.55 -3.45
N ALA A 29 -2.82 -5.14 -3.94
CA ALA A 29 -3.15 -5.19 -5.37
C ALA A 29 -2.33 -4.23 -6.25
N VAL A 30 -1.73 -3.20 -5.67
CA VAL A 30 -0.82 -2.26 -6.38
C VAL A 30 0.66 -2.45 -6.02
N HIS A 31 1.01 -3.62 -5.46
CA HIS A 31 2.39 -4.00 -5.10
C HIS A 31 3.04 -3.10 -4.02
N ILE A 32 2.24 -2.53 -3.12
CA ILE A 32 2.73 -1.86 -1.92
C ILE A 32 2.52 -2.78 -0.72
N ALA A 33 3.62 -3.32 -0.18
CA ALA A 33 3.58 -4.16 1.01
C ALA A 33 3.44 -3.30 2.28
N ALA A 34 2.30 -3.40 2.96
CA ALA A 34 2.04 -2.76 4.24
C ALA A 34 1.20 -3.66 5.14
N ASN A 35 1.15 -3.38 6.44
CA ASN A 35 0.43 -4.21 7.41
C ASN A 35 -0.69 -3.42 8.08
N LYS A 36 -1.91 -3.98 8.11
CA LYS A 36 -3.00 -3.45 8.93
C LYS A 36 -2.63 -3.52 10.41
N ASN A 37 -2.86 -2.44 11.14
CA ASN A 37 -2.47 -2.31 12.54
C ASN A 37 -3.56 -1.60 13.33
N THR A 38 -3.85 -2.10 14.53
CA THR A 38 -4.78 -1.46 15.47
C THR A 38 -4.28 -0.07 15.85
N VAL A 39 -5.19 0.89 15.93
CA VAL A 39 -4.91 2.27 16.34
C VAL A 39 -5.77 2.64 17.57
N PRO A 40 -5.36 3.65 18.35
CA PRO A 40 -6.20 4.14 19.45
C PRO A 40 -7.61 4.48 18.97
N GLY A 41 -8.63 3.99 19.67
CA GLY A 41 -10.04 4.18 19.30
C GLY A 41 -10.67 3.02 18.52
N ASP A 42 -9.90 2.00 18.13
CA ASP A 42 -10.47 0.79 17.53
C ASP A 42 -11.24 -0.02 18.59
N VAL A 43 -12.51 -0.35 18.28
CA VAL A 43 -13.38 -1.15 19.15
C VAL A 43 -12.99 -2.63 19.15
N SER A 44 -12.35 -3.10 18.08
CA SER A 44 -11.93 -4.50 17.93
C SER A 44 -10.59 -4.62 17.21
N ALA A 45 -9.69 -5.44 17.74
CA ALA A 45 -8.43 -5.79 17.08
C ALA A 45 -8.63 -6.55 15.75
N MET A 46 -9.80 -7.15 15.53
CA MET A 46 -10.14 -7.85 14.29
C MET A 46 -10.50 -6.88 13.15
N VAL A 47 -10.79 -5.61 13.47
CA VAL A 47 -11.10 -4.56 12.49
C VAL A 47 -10.18 -3.37 12.76
N PRO A 48 -8.88 -3.49 12.43
CA PRO A 48 -7.93 -2.41 12.66
C PRO A 48 -8.25 -1.19 11.79
N GLY A 49 -8.20 -0.01 12.39
CA GLY A 49 -8.47 1.28 11.75
C GLY A 49 -7.27 1.94 11.09
N GLY A 50 -6.11 1.26 11.06
CA GLY A 50 -4.89 1.84 10.50
C GLY A 50 -3.96 0.89 9.76
N ILE A 51 -2.92 1.49 9.17
CA ILE A 51 -1.84 0.82 8.43
C ILE A 51 -0.50 1.24 9.02
N ARG A 52 0.40 0.28 9.21
CA ARG A 52 1.81 0.48 9.57
C ARG A 52 2.70 0.29 8.35
N MET A 53 3.57 1.26 8.12
CA MET A 53 4.64 1.21 7.12
C MET A 53 5.99 1.48 7.77
N GLY A 54 7.07 1.11 7.09
CA GLY A 54 8.43 1.35 7.52
C GLY A 54 9.35 1.60 6.33
N THR A 55 10.39 2.38 6.56
CA THR A 55 11.42 2.77 5.58
C THR A 55 12.62 1.81 5.43
N PRO A 56 13.01 0.96 6.43
CA PRO A 56 14.28 0.22 6.38
C PRO A 56 14.51 -0.61 5.10
N ALA A 57 13.49 -1.30 4.61
CA ALA A 57 13.62 -2.15 3.42
C ALA A 57 13.92 -1.34 2.15
N LEU A 58 13.28 -0.17 2.00
CA LEU A 58 13.46 0.70 0.83
C LEU A 58 14.76 1.52 0.93
N THR A 59 15.13 1.97 2.13
CA THR A 59 16.43 2.65 2.34
C THR A 59 17.61 1.73 2.03
N SER A 60 17.53 0.43 2.35
CA SER A 60 18.56 -0.54 1.97
C SER A 60 18.70 -0.71 0.45
N ARG A 61 17.66 -0.37 -0.32
CA ARG A 61 17.68 -0.32 -1.79
C ARG A 61 18.14 1.02 -2.36
N GLY A 62 18.45 2.00 -1.51
CA GLY A 62 18.94 3.32 -1.92
C GLY A 62 17.88 4.42 -2.02
N PHE A 63 16.67 4.21 -1.46
CA PHE A 63 15.66 5.28 -1.41
C PHE A 63 16.13 6.43 -0.51
N VAL A 64 15.97 7.66 -1.01
CA VAL A 64 16.23 8.91 -0.28
C VAL A 64 14.92 9.64 0.05
N GLU A 65 15.00 10.80 0.69
CA GLU A 65 13.85 11.56 1.17
C GLU A 65 12.84 11.90 0.06
N GLU A 66 13.32 12.26 -1.13
CA GLU A 66 12.48 12.56 -2.30
C GLU A 66 11.70 11.33 -2.78
N ASP A 67 12.31 10.14 -2.70
CA ASP A 67 11.64 8.88 -3.05
C ASP A 67 10.54 8.55 -2.06
N PHE A 68 10.73 8.86 -0.77
CA PHE A 68 9.68 8.66 0.24
C PHE A 68 8.50 9.61 0.04
N ALA A 69 8.73 10.82 -0.49
CA ALA A 69 7.62 11.68 -0.94
C ALA A 69 6.83 11.01 -2.08
N LYS A 70 7.51 10.32 -3.00
CA LYS A 70 6.85 9.54 -4.06
C LYS A 70 6.09 8.32 -3.51
N VAL A 71 6.66 7.60 -2.56
CA VAL A 71 5.98 6.50 -1.85
C VAL A 71 4.72 7.00 -1.16
N ALA A 72 4.79 8.15 -0.48
CA ALA A 72 3.61 8.77 0.14
C ALA A 72 2.54 9.16 -0.89
N TYR A 73 2.93 9.64 -2.06
CA TYR A 73 2.01 9.90 -3.18
C TYR A 73 1.31 8.62 -3.64
N PHE A 74 2.04 7.52 -3.86
CA PHE A 74 1.44 6.25 -4.26
C PHE A 74 0.48 5.71 -3.19
N PHE A 75 0.85 5.82 -1.93
CA PHE A 75 0.01 5.42 -0.80
C PHE A 75 -1.30 6.24 -0.75
N ASP A 76 -1.21 7.57 -0.81
CA ASP A 76 -2.40 8.44 -0.82
C ASP A 76 -3.31 8.12 -2.01
N ALA A 77 -2.72 7.87 -3.17
CA ALA A 77 -3.45 7.54 -4.38
C ALA A 77 -4.16 6.16 -4.28
N ALA A 78 -3.60 5.19 -3.55
CA ALA A 78 -4.24 3.91 -3.23
C ALA A 78 -5.34 4.04 -2.17
N VAL A 79 -5.15 4.91 -1.18
CA VAL A 79 -6.18 5.24 -0.17
C VAL A 79 -7.40 5.88 -0.82
N LYS A 80 -7.21 6.85 -1.71
CA LYS A 80 -8.31 7.47 -2.49
C LYS A 80 -9.06 6.44 -3.33
N LEU A 81 -8.34 5.51 -3.96
CA LEU A 81 -8.94 4.41 -4.70
C LEU A 81 -9.76 3.50 -3.77
N THR A 82 -9.28 3.21 -2.56
CA THR A 82 -10.02 2.45 -1.55
C THR A 82 -11.35 3.13 -1.19
N VAL A 83 -11.35 4.45 -1.01
CA VAL A 83 -12.58 5.22 -0.75
C VAL A 83 -13.56 5.09 -1.92
N LYS A 84 -13.07 5.25 -3.16
CA LYS A 84 -13.88 5.12 -4.38
C LYS A 84 -14.50 3.72 -4.49
N ILE A 85 -13.70 2.67 -4.35
CA ILE A 85 -14.18 1.27 -4.39
C ILE A 85 -15.23 1.06 -3.30
N LYS A 86 -14.99 1.53 -2.07
CA LYS A 86 -15.94 1.39 -0.97
C LYS A 86 -17.28 2.06 -1.29
N SER A 87 -17.27 3.22 -1.94
CA SER A 87 -18.49 3.94 -2.33
C SER A 87 -19.31 3.20 -3.40
N GLU A 88 -18.66 2.39 -4.24
CA GLU A 88 -19.31 1.61 -5.30
C GLU A 88 -19.61 0.15 -4.87
N THR A 89 -19.10 -0.30 -3.72
CA THR A 89 -19.39 -1.63 -3.18
C THR A 89 -20.83 -1.74 -2.67
N GLN A 90 -21.60 -2.64 -3.27
CA GLN A 90 -22.93 -3.02 -2.79
C GLN A 90 -22.82 -4.05 -1.64
N GLY A 91 -22.41 -3.58 -0.45
CA GLY A 91 -22.29 -4.44 0.73
C GLY A 91 -21.42 -3.84 1.85
N THR A 92 -21.57 -4.36 3.06
CA THR A 92 -20.83 -3.90 4.24
C THR A 92 -19.66 -4.81 4.60
N LYS A 93 -19.60 -6.02 4.04
CA LYS A 93 -18.58 -7.03 4.39
C LYS A 93 -17.32 -6.81 3.56
N LEU A 94 -16.19 -7.29 4.09
CA LEU A 94 -14.91 -7.22 3.41
C LEU A 94 -14.91 -8.05 2.11
N LYS A 95 -15.62 -9.19 2.10
CA LYS A 95 -15.74 -10.05 0.90
C LYS A 95 -16.38 -9.31 -0.28
N ASP A 96 -17.38 -8.46 -0.02
CA ASP A 96 -18.10 -7.73 -1.06
C ASP A 96 -17.17 -6.67 -1.65
N PHE A 97 -16.39 -6.00 -0.79
CA PHE A 97 -15.36 -5.06 -1.19
C PHE A 97 -14.30 -5.73 -2.08
N VAL A 98 -13.77 -6.90 -1.68
CA VAL A 98 -12.80 -7.65 -2.50
C VAL A 98 -13.39 -8.02 -3.85
N ALA A 99 -14.66 -8.44 -3.93
CA ALA A 99 -15.31 -8.69 -5.21
C ALA A 99 -15.40 -7.42 -6.08
N THR A 100 -15.68 -6.25 -5.48
CA THR A 100 -15.67 -4.97 -6.21
C THR A 100 -14.28 -4.63 -6.74
N THR A 101 -13.21 -4.89 -5.98
CA THR A 101 -11.83 -4.63 -6.45
C THR A 101 -11.46 -5.44 -7.70
N GLN A 102 -12.05 -6.64 -7.85
CA GLN A 102 -11.83 -7.54 -8.98
C GLN A 102 -12.73 -7.25 -10.18
N SER A 103 -13.64 -6.28 -10.06
CA SER A 103 -14.55 -5.90 -11.14
C SER A 103 -13.80 -5.15 -12.24
N ALA A 104 -14.23 -5.32 -13.50
CA ALA A 104 -13.56 -4.72 -14.67
C ALA A 104 -13.38 -3.20 -14.57
N ASN A 105 -14.29 -2.52 -13.86
CA ASN A 105 -14.26 -1.07 -13.64
C ASN A 105 -13.00 -0.59 -12.88
N PHE A 106 -12.51 -1.40 -11.94
CA PHE A 106 -11.38 -1.04 -11.08
C PHE A 106 -10.09 -1.77 -11.43
N GLN A 107 -10.19 -2.92 -12.10
CA GLN A 107 -9.03 -3.73 -12.47
C GLN A 107 -8.03 -2.92 -13.33
N SER A 108 -8.52 -2.10 -14.26
CA SER A 108 -7.65 -1.25 -15.10
C SER A 108 -6.96 -0.14 -14.30
N GLU A 109 -7.66 0.49 -13.37
CA GLU A 109 -7.11 1.54 -12.51
C GLU A 109 -6.08 0.97 -11.53
N ILE A 110 -6.35 -0.21 -10.95
CA ILE A 110 -5.42 -0.95 -10.08
C ILE A 110 -4.19 -1.37 -10.88
N ALA A 111 -4.36 -1.95 -12.07
CA ALA A 111 -3.25 -2.39 -12.91
C ALA A 111 -2.34 -1.23 -13.32
N LYS A 112 -2.92 -0.07 -13.66
CA LYS A 112 -2.14 1.14 -13.95
C LYS A 112 -1.29 1.57 -12.76
N ARG A 113 -1.87 1.59 -11.55
CA ARG A 113 -1.15 2.00 -10.34
C ARG A 113 -0.10 0.97 -9.94
N CYS A 114 -0.38 -0.30 -10.11
CA CYS A 114 0.59 -1.38 -9.94
C CYS A 114 1.79 -1.16 -10.87
N HIS A 115 1.54 -0.91 -12.16
CA HIS A 115 2.59 -0.60 -13.13
C HIS A 115 3.42 0.63 -12.73
N ASP A 116 2.78 1.73 -12.34
CA ASP A 116 3.50 2.95 -11.90
C ASP A 116 4.41 2.68 -10.68
N VAL A 117 3.96 1.85 -9.74
CA VAL A 117 4.73 1.46 -8.55
C VAL A 117 5.89 0.54 -8.94
N GLU A 118 5.66 -0.44 -9.80
CA GLU A 118 6.69 -1.35 -10.29
C GLU A 118 7.79 -0.62 -11.06
N GLU A 119 7.40 0.24 -12.02
CA GLU A 119 8.34 1.02 -12.81
C GLU A 119 9.21 1.93 -11.94
N TYR A 120 8.64 2.51 -10.89
CA TYR A 120 9.43 3.26 -9.92
C TYR A 120 10.38 2.35 -9.13
N ALA A 121 9.87 1.23 -8.62
CA ALA A 121 10.66 0.30 -7.81
C ALA A 121 11.81 -0.36 -8.59
N LYS A 122 11.68 -0.56 -9.91
CA LYS A 122 12.70 -1.17 -10.77
C LYS A 122 13.95 -0.29 -10.95
N GLN A 123 13.84 1.03 -10.78
CA GLN A 123 14.95 1.96 -10.91
C GLN A 123 16.05 1.71 -9.86
N PHE A 124 15.68 1.12 -8.72
CA PHE A 124 16.58 0.83 -7.61
C PHE A 124 17.25 -0.55 -7.75
N PRO A 125 18.48 -0.73 -7.25
CA PRO A 125 19.16 -2.02 -7.27
C PRO A 125 18.39 -3.10 -6.50
N THR A 126 18.67 -4.35 -6.88
CA THR A 126 18.31 -5.53 -6.09
C THR A 126 19.37 -5.75 -5.02
N ILE A 127 18.98 -6.26 -3.86
CA ILE A 127 19.89 -6.50 -2.73
C ILE A 127 20.06 -8.00 -2.58
N GLY A 128 21.30 -8.48 -2.61
CA GLY A 128 21.65 -9.89 -2.42
C GLY A 128 21.63 -10.76 -3.69
N PHE A 129 21.32 -10.21 -4.87
CA PHE A 129 21.39 -10.91 -6.16
C PHE A 129 21.46 -9.91 -7.33
N GLU A 130 21.98 -10.38 -8.46
CA GLU A 130 22.09 -9.63 -9.71
C GLU A 130 20.80 -9.71 -10.54
N LYS A 131 20.37 -8.58 -11.13
CA LYS A 131 19.14 -8.54 -11.95
C LYS A 131 19.27 -9.41 -13.20
N GLU A 132 20.48 -9.53 -13.73
CA GLU A 132 20.81 -10.21 -14.97
C GLU A 132 20.57 -11.73 -14.89
N THR A 133 20.73 -12.29 -13.68
CA THR A 133 20.58 -13.72 -13.39
C THR A 133 19.16 -14.11 -12.97
N MET A 134 18.25 -13.15 -12.85
CA MET A 134 16.86 -13.42 -12.48
C MET A 134 16.11 -14.17 -13.60
N LYS A 135 15.36 -15.21 -13.21
CA LYS A 135 14.47 -15.96 -14.11
C LYS A 135 13.34 -15.08 -14.68
N TYR A 136 12.81 -14.15 -13.88
CA TYR A 136 11.75 -13.24 -14.27
C TYR A 136 12.32 -11.83 -14.41
N LYS A 137 12.42 -11.37 -15.66
CA LYS A 137 12.86 -10.03 -16.04
C LYS A 137 11.62 -9.23 -16.41
N SER A 138 10.83 -8.86 -15.41
CA SER A 138 9.67 -7.97 -15.58
C SER A 138 10.07 -6.53 -15.42
#